data_AF-A0A6V8CW42-F1
#
_entry.id   AF-A0A6V8CW42-F1
#
_cell.length_a   1.000
_cell.length_b   1.000
_cell.length_c   1.000
_cell.angle_alpha   90.00
_cell.angle_beta   90.00
_cell.angle_gamma   90.00
#
_symmetry.space_group_name_H-M   'P 1'
#
loop_
_entity.id
_entity.type
_entity.pdbx_description
1 polymer ?
#
loop_
_entity_poly.entity_id
_entity_poly.type
_entity_poly.pdbx_seq_one_letter_code
_entity_poly.pdbx_strand_id
1 'polypeptide(L)'
;MADQRWDMLRCDSCGRASGGRSGQRSIACRHCGSTSLTIAQSFDNAGKMAQAVSSANLPPEIRKEVEDALSRRPELNPSNGSSIRPNPVRMIQSAAKDDGSIDMDLLVREAVKVGVDEDEVKRWIETSEIEGALIREGPGEYRLL
;
A
#
# COMPACT_ATOMS: atom_id res chain seq x y z
N MET A 1 27.59 -5.03 3.41
CA MET A 1 26.31 -5.11 2.67
C MET A 1 26.19 -3.79 1.92
N ALA A 2 26.07 -3.80 0.60
CA ALA A 2 26.00 -2.56 -0.17
C ALA A 2 24.70 -1.82 0.19
N ASP A 3 24.82 -0.56 0.59
CA ASP A 3 23.68 0.29 0.92
C ASP A 3 22.80 0.42 -0.34
N GLN A 4 21.57 -0.10 -0.28
CA GLN A 4 20.74 -0.24 -1.47
C GLN A 4 20.09 1.09 -1.82
N ARG A 5 20.68 1.81 -2.78
CA ARG A 5 20.18 3.09 -3.28
C ARG A 5 19.19 2.92 -4.43
N TRP A 6 18.34 3.94 -4.59
CA TRP A 6 17.22 3.99 -5.51
C TRP A 6 17.28 5.29 -6.32
N ASP A 7 17.08 5.21 -7.64
CA ASP A 7 17.13 6.37 -8.52
C ASP A 7 15.77 6.64 -9.15
N MET A 8 15.35 7.92 -9.12
CA MET A 8 14.31 8.44 -9.99
C MET A 8 14.94 8.83 -11.32
N LEU A 9 14.45 8.21 -12.38
CA LEU A 9 14.85 8.42 -13.76
C LEU A 9 13.80 9.26 -14.46
N ARG A 10 14.22 10.20 -15.30
CA ARG A 10 13.33 10.98 -16.17
C ARG A 10 13.60 10.61 -17.61
N CYS A 11 12.53 10.30 -18.35
CA CYS A 11 12.64 10.04 -19.79
C CYS A 11 12.80 11.35 -20.55
N ASP A 12 13.85 11.46 -21.35
CA ASP A 12 14.10 12.68 -22.13
C ASP A 12 13.11 12.84 -23.29
N SER A 13 12.50 11.74 -23.75
CA SER A 13 11.58 11.72 -24.88
C SER A 13 10.14 12.13 -24.51
N CYS A 14 9.63 11.66 -23.36
CA CYS A 14 8.24 11.92 -22.96
C CYS A 14 8.11 12.63 -21.60
N GLY A 15 9.22 12.96 -20.95
CA GLY A 15 9.25 13.69 -19.69
C GLY A 15 8.79 12.90 -18.45
N ARG A 16 8.22 11.69 -18.61
CA ARG A 16 7.76 10.87 -17.48
C ARG A 16 8.89 10.41 -16.59
N ALA A 17 8.60 10.36 -15.30
CA ALA A 17 9.47 9.80 -14.27
C ALA A 17 9.24 8.30 -14.09
N SER A 18 10.27 7.56 -13.72
CA SER A 18 10.25 6.14 -13.36
C SER A 18 11.26 5.86 -12.25
N GLY A 19 11.03 4.82 -11.45
CA GLY A 19 11.97 4.41 -10.40
C GLY A 19 12.79 3.19 -10.79
N GLY A 20 14.01 3.08 -10.27
CA GLY A 20 14.88 1.92 -10.47
C GLY A 20 15.88 1.74 -9.33
N ARG A 21 16.50 0.56 -9.25
CA ARG A 21 17.65 0.34 -8.34
C ARG A 21 18.86 1.07 -8.92
N SER A 22 19.64 1.74 -8.06
CA SER A 22 20.85 2.41 -8.52
C SER A 22 21.82 1.42 -9.15
N GLY A 23 22.38 1.80 -10.31
CA GLY A 23 23.29 0.97 -11.09
C GLY A 23 22.62 -0.08 -11.99
N GLN A 24 21.29 -0.09 -12.11
CA GLN A 24 20.60 -0.95 -13.08
C GLN A 24 20.97 -0.56 -14.52
N ARG A 25 21.58 -1.49 -15.26
CA ARG A 25 22.22 -1.24 -16.56
C ARG A 25 21.27 -1.14 -17.75
N SER A 26 20.03 -1.57 -17.62
CA SER A 26 19.04 -1.56 -18.70
C SER A 26 17.68 -1.18 -18.15
N ILE A 27 17.27 0.06 -18.45
CA ILE A 27 15.93 0.58 -18.20
C ILE A 27 15.48 1.26 -19.48
N ALA A 28 14.27 0.93 -19.92
CA ALA A 28 13.55 1.66 -20.94
C ALA A 28 12.33 2.32 -20.29
N CYS A 29 11.91 3.45 -20.84
CA CYS A 29 10.72 4.14 -20.42
C CYS A 29 9.50 3.23 -20.63
N ARG A 30 8.80 2.89 -19.54
CA ARG A 30 7.61 2.02 -19.62
C ARG A 30 6.41 2.67 -20.32
N HIS A 31 6.51 3.97 -20.64
CA HIS A 31 5.46 4.70 -21.32
C HIS A 31 5.67 4.76 -22.84
N CYS A 32 6.88 5.09 -23.30
CA CYS A 32 7.17 5.29 -24.73
C CYS A 32 8.26 4.37 -25.30
N GLY A 33 8.86 3.50 -24.49
CA GLY A 33 9.91 2.56 -24.92
C GLY A 33 11.30 3.16 -25.11
N SER A 34 11.47 4.48 -24.99
CA SER A 34 12.78 5.13 -25.13
C SER A 34 13.78 4.63 -24.09
N THR A 35 15.03 4.40 -24.51
CA THR A 35 16.17 4.06 -23.64
C THR A 35 16.92 5.31 -23.14
N SER A 36 16.51 6.51 -23.57
CA SER A 36 17.06 7.77 -23.08
C SER A 36 16.39 8.14 -21.76
N LEU A 37 17.02 7.76 -20.66
CA LEU A 37 16.63 8.17 -19.32
C LEU A 37 17.84 8.76 -18.58
N THR A 38 17.59 9.85 -17.87
CA THR A 38 18.57 10.52 -17.02
C THR A 38 18.20 10.35 -15.55
N ILE A 39 19.21 10.20 -14.68
CA ILE A 39 18.98 10.19 -13.22
C ILE A 39 18.63 11.62 -12.81
N ALA A 40 17.40 11.81 -12.34
CA ALA A 40 16.92 13.10 -11.84
C ALA A 40 17.21 13.28 -10.34
N GLN A 41 17.10 12.21 -9.55
CA GLN A 41 17.36 12.23 -8.11
C GLN A 41 17.65 10.83 -7.57
N SER A 42 18.49 10.72 -6.54
CA SER A 42 18.78 9.47 -5.83
C SER A 42 18.22 9.49 -4.41
N PHE A 43 17.84 8.33 -3.90
CA PHE A 43 17.20 8.12 -2.62
C PHE A 43 17.77 6.90 -1.91
N ASP A 44 17.81 6.95 -0.58
CA ASP A 44 18.25 5.82 0.23
C ASP A 44 17.08 4.89 0.63
N ASN A 45 15.85 5.21 0.17
CA ASN A 45 14.64 4.45 0.46
C ASN A 45 13.73 4.39 -0.78
N ALA A 46 13.29 3.18 -1.14
CA ALA A 46 12.37 2.92 -2.25
C ALA A 46 11.05 3.68 -2.14
N GLY A 47 10.50 3.83 -0.93
CA GLY A 47 9.24 4.54 -0.68
C GLY A 47 9.36 6.03 -0.99
N LYS A 48 10.46 6.67 -0.59
CA LYS A 48 10.73 8.09 -0.91
C LYS A 48 10.87 8.29 -2.42
N MET A 49 11.57 7.38 -3.11
CA MET A 49 11.66 7.40 -4.57
C MET A 49 10.28 7.24 -5.23
N ALA A 50 9.47 6.27 -4.79
CA ALA A 50 8.14 6.03 -5.34
C ALA A 50 7.23 7.25 -5.18
N GLN A 51 7.28 7.91 -4.03
CA GLN A 51 6.54 9.16 -3.80
C GLN A 51 6.98 10.28 -4.75
N ALA A 52 8.29 10.48 -4.93
CA ALA A 52 8.83 11.48 -5.84
C ALA A 52 8.42 11.21 -7.30
N VAL A 53 8.48 9.94 -7.74
CA VAL A 53 8.02 9.52 -9.07
C VAL A 53 6.54 9.82 -9.28
N SER A 54 5.68 9.49 -8.31
CA SER A 54 4.25 9.79 -8.40
C SER A 54 3.98 11.29 -8.47
N SER A 55 4.63 12.09 -7.62
CA SER A 55 4.52 13.55 -7.63
C SER A 55 4.98 14.17 -8.95
N ALA A 56 6.09 13.69 -9.51
CA ALA A 56 6.61 14.16 -10.79
C ALA A 56 5.69 13.83 -11.97
N ASN A 57 4.92 12.74 -11.88
CA ASN A 57 3.98 12.30 -12.93
C ASN A 57 2.55 12.83 -12.75
N LEU A 58 2.25 13.55 -11.66
CA LEU A 58 0.94 14.14 -11.42
C LEU A 58 0.69 15.32 -12.37
N PRO A 59 -0.41 15.29 -13.15
CA PRO A 59 -0.80 16.42 -13.98
C PRO A 59 -0.99 17.67 -13.12
N PRO A 60 -0.49 18.85 -13.56
CA PRO A 60 -0.57 20.07 -12.77
C PRO A 60 -2.02 20.48 -12.48
N GLU A 61 -2.96 20.14 -13.35
CA GLU A 61 -4.39 20.49 -13.26
C GLU A 61 -5.06 19.91 -12.01
N ILE A 62 -4.65 18.71 -11.58
CA ILE A 62 -5.28 17.99 -10.45
C ILE A 62 -4.40 17.95 -9.19
N ARG A 63 -3.20 18.55 -9.24
CA ARG A 63 -2.22 18.45 -8.16
C ARG A 63 -2.78 18.91 -6.82
N LYS A 64 -3.42 20.08 -6.80
CA LYS A 64 -3.99 20.66 -5.57
C LYS A 64 -5.14 19.83 -5.01
N GLU A 65 -6.01 19.31 -5.87
CA GLU A 65 -7.12 18.45 -5.45
C GLU A 65 -6.61 17.15 -4.79
N VAL A 66 -5.56 16.56 -5.37
CA VAL A 66 -4.91 15.37 -4.80
C VAL A 66 -4.23 15.69 -3.49
N GLU A 67 -3.51 16.81 -3.38
CA GLU A 67 -2.88 17.26 -2.13
C GLU A 67 -3.93 17.51 -1.02
N ASP A 68 -5.04 18.18 -1.35
CA ASP A 68 -6.15 18.44 -0.42
C ASP A 68 -6.85 17.13 0.00
N ALA A 69 -7.01 16.18 -0.92
CA ALA A 69 -7.58 14.86 -0.61
C ALA A 69 -6.67 14.06 0.33
N LEU A 70 -5.36 14.04 0.08
CA LEU A 70 -4.37 13.35 0.93
C LEU A 70 -4.21 14.02 2.30
N SER A 71 -4.40 15.34 2.38
CA SER A 71 -4.38 16.08 3.65
C SER A 71 -5.61 15.78 4.51
N ARG A 72 -6.77 15.58 3.89
CA ARG A 72 -8.02 15.18 4.57
C ARG A 72 -8.04 13.70 4.97
N ARG A 73 -7.22 12.88 4.33
CA ARG A 73 -7.12 11.43 4.54
C ARG A 73 -5.67 11.02 4.80
N PRO A 74 -5.09 11.37 5.95
CA PRO A 74 -3.69 11.09 6.28
C PRO A 74 -3.34 9.60 6.20
N GLU A 75 -4.32 8.70 6.40
CA GLU A 75 -4.19 7.25 6.27
C GLU A 75 -3.84 6.81 4.85
N LEU A 76 -4.29 7.56 3.84
CA LEU A 76 -4.01 7.31 2.43
C LEU A 76 -2.69 7.93 1.96
N ASN A 77 -2.05 8.77 2.80
CA ASN A 77 -0.83 9.47 2.43
C ASN A 77 0.39 8.54 2.49
N PRO A 78 1.01 8.20 1.34
CA PRO A 78 2.18 7.32 1.30
C PRO A 78 3.41 7.92 2.00
N SER A 79 3.43 9.25 2.23
CA SER A 79 4.49 9.94 2.98
C SER A 79 4.52 9.57 4.46
N ASN A 80 3.38 9.12 5.00
CA ASN A 80 3.23 8.81 6.42
C ASN A 80 3.88 7.47 6.81
N GLY A 81 4.73 6.89 5.95
CA GLY A 81 5.81 5.95 6.26
C GLY A 81 5.45 4.65 7.00
N SER A 82 4.19 4.45 7.38
CA SER A 82 3.78 3.49 8.40
C SER A 82 2.28 3.18 8.40
N SER A 83 1.46 3.65 7.45
CA SER A 83 0.21 2.95 7.22
C SER A 83 0.54 1.67 6.45
N ILE A 84 1.04 0.67 7.19
CA ILE A 84 0.76 -0.71 6.85
C ILE A 84 -0.75 -0.72 6.71
N ARG A 85 -1.25 -0.63 5.48
CA ARG A 85 -2.68 -0.79 5.26
C ARG A 85 -2.97 -2.14 5.91
N PRO A 86 -3.84 -2.16 6.93
CA PRO A 86 -4.10 -3.38 7.65
C PRO A 86 -4.54 -4.41 6.62
N ASN A 87 -3.83 -5.53 6.59
CA ASN A 87 -4.14 -6.60 5.66
C ASN A 87 -5.25 -7.43 6.32
N PRO A 88 -6.50 -7.38 5.81
CA PRO A 88 -7.64 -8.00 6.48
C PRO A 88 -7.41 -9.49 6.73
N VAL A 89 -6.87 -10.19 5.72
CA VAL A 89 -6.58 -11.62 5.78
C VAL A 89 -5.59 -11.94 6.89
N ARG A 90 -4.47 -11.21 6.97
CA ARG A 90 -3.48 -11.43 8.04
C ARG A 90 -4.04 -11.12 9.42
N MET A 91 -4.90 -10.11 9.54
CA MET A 91 -5.50 -9.76 10.84
C MET A 91 -6.51 -10.81 11.29
N ILE A 92 -7.39 -11.26 10.40
CA ILE A 92 -8.33 -12.36 10.67
C ILE A 92 -7.57 -13.62 11.07
N GLN A 93 -6.53 -14.00 10.33
CA GLN A 93 -5.67 -15.15 10.66
C GLN A 93 -5.00 -15.01 12.03
N SER A 94 -4.55 -13.80 12.39
CA SER A 94 -3.92 -13.56 13.69
C SER A 94 -4.91 -13.58 14.87
N ALA A 95 -6.20 -13.42 14.59
CA ALA A 95 -7.27 -13.52 15.58
C ALA A 95 -7.85 -14.94 15.67
N ALA A 96 -7.45 -15.86 14.80
CA ALA A 96 -7.83 -17.26 14.88
C ALA A 96 -7.09 -17.95 16.04
N LYS A 97 -7.83 -18.70 16.85
CA LYS A 97 -7.30 -19.61 17.87
C LYS A 97 -6.81 -20.90 17.23
N ASP A 98 -6.17 -21.76 18.01
CA ASP A 98 -5.63 -23.05 17.54
C ASP A 98 -6.70 -23.98 16.95
N ASP A 99 -7.96 -23.84 17.37
CA ASP A 99 -9.11 -24.58 16.85
C ASP A 99 -9.77 -23.94 15.61
N GLY A 100 -9.20 -22.82 15.12
CA GLY A 100 -9.70 -22.05 13.99
C GLY A 100 -10.81 -21.06 14.35
N SER A 101 -11.31 -21.03 15.59
CA SER A 101 -12.32 -20.05 16.00
C SER A 101 -11.74 -18.64 16.02
N ILE A 102 -12.48 -17.68 15.48
CA ILE A 102 -12.06 -16.27 15.41
C ILE A 102 -12.44 -15.57 16.72
N ASP A 103 -11.45 -14.98 17.38
CA ASP A 103 -11.66 -14.06 18.50
C ASP A 103 -12.03 -12.66 17.98
N MET A 104 -13.33 -12.40 17.88
CA MET A 104 -13.86 -11.15 17.35
C MET A 104 -13.47 -9.93 18.18
N ASP A 105 -13.40 -10.06 19.50
CA ASP A 105 -13.01 -8.96 20.40
C ASP A 105 -11.53 -8.61 20.21
N LEU A 106 -10.67 -9.62 20.09
CA LEU A 106 -9.26 -9.43 19.76
C LEU A 106 -9.10 -8.79 18.38
N LEU A 107 -9.81 -9.27 17.37
CA LEU A 107 -9.74 -8.75 16.01
C LEU A 107 -10.11 -7.26 15.96
N VAL A 108 -11.24 -6.88 16.54
CA VAL A 108 -11.69 -5.48 16.60
C VAL A 108 -10.67 -4.64 17.36
N ARG A 109 -10.18 -5.11 18.50
CA ARG A 109 -9.18 -4.38 19.30
C ARG A 109 -7.88 -4.13 18.53
N GLU A 110 -7.34 -5.14 17.86
CA GLU A 110 -6.12 -4.99 17.07
C GLU A 110 -6.34 -4.13 15.81
N ALA A 111 -7.53 -4.21 15.19
CA ALA A 111 -7.92 -3.37 14.06
C ALA A 111 -8.02 -1.88 14.44
N VAL A 112 -8.64 -1.57 15.57
CA VAL A 112 -8.75 -0.19 16.08
C VAL A 112 -7.38 0.42 16.39
N LYS A 113 -6.44 -0.37 16.92
CA LYS A 113 -5.06 0.10 17.17
C LYS A 113 -4.33 0.56 15.91
N VAL A 114 -4.69 0.00 14.75
CA VAL A 114 -4.11 0.34 13.45
C VAL A 114 -5.00 1.28 12.62
N GLY A 115 -6.03 1.85 13.25
CA GLY A 115 -6.87 2.89 12.67
C GLY A 115 -8.03 2.38 11.81
N VAL A 116 -8.47 1.13 12.01
CA VAL A 116 -9.63 0.54 11.32
C VAL A 116 -10.83 0.62 12.26
N ASP A 117 -11.95 1.12 11.74
CA ASP A 117 -13.20 1.16 12.51
C ASP A 117 -13.89 -0.22 12.55
N GLU A 118 -14.77 -0.41 13.54
CA GLU A 118 -15.46 -1.68 13.76
C GLU A 118 -16.36 -2.07 12.57
N ASP A 119 -16.97 -1.10 11.89
CA ASP A 119 -17.83 -1.37 10.73
C ASP A 119 -17.02 -1.92 9.54
N GLU A 120 -15.77 -1.48 9.39
CA GLU A 120 -14.83 -2.03 8.42
C GLU A 120 -14.40 -3.45 8.76
N VAL A 121 -14.18 -3.77 10.04
CA VAL A 121 -13.91 -5.15 10.49
C VAL A 121 -15.10 -6.06 10.17
N LYS A 122 -16.34 -5.59 10.40
CA LYS A 122 -17.55 -6.36 10.03
C LYS A 122 -17.59 -6.66 8.53
N ARG A 123 -17.30 -5.66 7.69
CA ARG A 123 -17.23 -5.86 6.23
C ARG A 123 -16.16 -6.89 5.84
N TRP A 124 -15.02 -6.92 6.52
CA TRP A 124 -13.99 -7.94 6.25
C TRP A 124 -14.48 -9.35 6.55
N ILE A 125 -15.17 -9.54 7.67
CA ILE A 125 -15.74 -10.83 8.06
C ILE A 125 -16.82 -11.27 7.08
N GLU A 126 -17.75 -10.38 6.73
CA GLU A 126 -18.80 -10.66 5.74
C GLU A 126 -18.21 -11.04 4.38
N THR A 127 -17.20 -10.31 3.92
CA THR A 127 -16.50 -10.61 2.66
C THR A 127 -15.79 -11.96 2.73
N SER A 128 -15.12 -12.26 3.84
CA SER A 128 -14.41 -13.53 4.02
C SER A 128 -15.37 -14.73 4.12
N GLU A 129 -16.57 -14.53 4.66
CA GLU A 129 -17.65 -15.52 4.66
C GLU A 129 -18.16 -15.77 3.23
N ILE A 130 -18.39 -14.71 2.45
CA ILE A 130 -18.81 -14.80 1.04
C ILE A 130 -17.76 -15.51 0.18
N GLU A 131 -16.48 -15.23 0.42
CA GLU A 131 -15.36 -15.85 -0.30
C GLU A 131 -15.08 -17.30 0.13
N GLY A 132 -15.78 -17.79 1.18
CA GLY A 132 -15.60 -19.14 1.69
C GLY A 132 -14.30 -19.36 2.45
N ALA A 133 -13.71 -18.29 2.99
CA ALA A 133 -12.56 -18.37 3.90
C ALA A 133 -12.99 -18.56 5.36
N LEU A 134 -14.19 -18.08 5.71
CA LEU A 134 -14.79 -18.25 7.03
C LEU A 134 -16.13 -18.97 6.92
N ILE A 135 -16.46 -19.74 7.96
CA ILE A 135 -17.80 -20.27 8.21
C ILE A 135 -18.36 -19.63 9.48
N ARG A 136 -19.63 -19.22 9.43
CA ARG A 136 -20.38 -18.76 10.61
C ARG A 136 -20.91 -19.97 11.38
N GLU A 137 -20.54 -20.07 12.65
CA GLU A 137 -21.02 -21.13 13.55
C GLU A 137 -22.19 -20.66 14.42
N GLY A 138 -22.30 -19.35 14.66
CA GLY A 138 -23.32 -18.74 15.49
C GLY A 138 -23.39 -17.22 15.32
N PRO A 139 -24.28 -16.53 16.07
CA PRO A 139 -24.35 -15.07 16.05
C PRO A 139 -23.03 -14.44 16.52
N GLY A 140 -22.28 -13.85 15.58
CA GLY A 140 -20.96 -13.25 15.86
C GLY A 140 -19.82 -14.26 16.03
N GLU A 141 -20.08 -15.55 15.79
CA GLU A 141 -19.08 -16.62 15.92
C GLU A 141 -18.68 -17.14 14.54
N TYR A 142 -17.38 -17.12 14.27
CA TYR A 142 -16.81 -17.48 12.98
C TYR A 142 -15.63 -18.43 13.17
N ARG A 143 -15.41 -19.30 12.20
CA ARG A 143 -14.28 -20.21 12.14
C ARG A 143 -13.58 -20.10 10.79
N LEU A 144 -12.25 -20.08 10.83
CA LEU A 144 -11.38 -20.12 9.66
C LEU A 144 -11.33 -21.53 9.06
N LEU A 145 -11.39 -21.62 7.73
CA LEU A 145 -11.31 -22.87 6.97
C LEU A 145 -9.88 -23.22 6.51
#